data_AF-A0A820GMB2-F1
#
_entry.id   AF-A0A820GMB2-F1
#
_cell.length_a   1.000
_cell.length_b   1.000
_cell.length_c   1.000
_cell.angle_alpha   90.00
_cell.angle_beta   90.00
_cell.angle_gamma   90.00
#
_symmetry.space_group_name_H-M   'P 1'
#
loop_
_entity.id
_entity.type
_entity.pdbx_description
1 polymer ?
#
loop_
_entity_poly.entity_id
_entity_poly.type
_entity_poly.pdbx_seq_one_letter_code
_entity_poly.pdbx_strand_id
1 'polypeptide(L)'
;MENSFIQLNDLPDEILLIILKKLPNTDVLYSLLGVNKRLDTIVQDSIFTRFLTFMAPSHDLDRITEPILSRFYFEILPKICHKILWLNLESVSMDRILLVTTYPNLYGLALHKLTSERARDLFTEFDLKQIFFFFDKILLFLIFIDEYVFE
;
A
#
# COMPACT_ATOMS: atom_id res chain seq x y z
N MET A 1 2.45 -13.14 -42.14
CA MET A 1 1.85 -12.16 -41.20
C MET A 1 2.92 -11.83 -40.19
N GLU A 2 3.54 -10.67 -40.33
CA GLU A 2 4.48 -10.16 -39.33
C GLU A 2 3.66 -9.69 -38.12
N ASN A 3 3.78 -10.40 -37.00
CA ASN A 3 3.28 -9.88 -35.73
C ASN A 3 4.17 -8.70 -35.37
N SER A 4 3.70 -7.48 -35.60
CA SER A 4 4.35 -6.29 -35.06
C SER A 4 4.29 -6.38 -33.53
N PHE A 5 5.45 -6.57 -32.91
CA PHE A 5 5.58 -6.51 -31.46
C PHE A 5 5.31 -5.07 -31.02
N ILE A 6 4.08 -4.81 -30.59
CA ILE A 6 3.74 -3.54 -29.94
C ILE A 6 4.52 -3.50 -28.62
N GLN A 7 5.42 -2.54 -28.47
CA GLN A 7 6.11 -2.36 -27.20
C GLN A 7 5.17 -1.73 -26.19
N LEU A 8 5.36 -2.02 -24.90
CA LEU A 8 4.55 -1.43 -23.83
C LEU A 8 4.58 0.12 -23.91
N ASN A 9 5.72 0.68 -24.29
CA ASN A 9 5.90 2.13 -24.45
C ASN A 9 5.12 2.74 -25.62
N ASP A 10 4.64 1.93 -26.57
CA ASP A 10 3.87 2.41 -27.72
C ASP A 10 2.36 2.50 -27.39
N LEU A 11 1.93 1.92 -26.26
CA LEU A 11 0.54 1.98 -25.82
C LEU A 11 0.18 3.37 -25.31
N PRO A 12 -1.06 3.86 -25.53
CA PRO A 12 -1.57 5.08 -24.90
C PRO A 12 -1.61 4.98 -23.37
N ASP A 13 -1.56 6.13 -22.68
CA ASP A 13 -1.53 6.21 -21.20
C ASP A 13 -2.76 5.56 -20.57
N GLU A 14 -3.94 5.68 -21.20
CA GLU A 14 -5.18 5.10 -20.73
C GLU A 14 -5.13 3.57 -20.72
N ILE A 15 -4.53 2.97 -21.74
CA ILE A 15 -4.37 1.52 -21.85
C ILE A 15 -3.36 1.04 -20.80
N LEU A 16 -2.25 1.75 -20.63
CA LEU A 16 -1.27 1.46 -19.59
C LEU A 16 -1.91 1.51 -18.20
N LEU A 17 -2.68 2.55 -17.89
CA LEU A 17 -3.42 2.67 -16.64
C LEU A 17 -4.36 1.48 -16.42
N ILE A 18 -5.09 1.03 -17.44
CA ILE A 18 -5.98 -0.13 -17.35
C ILE A 18 -5.21 -1.40 -17.02
N ILE A 19 -4.05 -1.62 -17.66
CA ILE A 19 -3.22 -2.79 -17.42
C ILE A 19 -2.62 -2.75 -16.01
N LEU A 20 -1.98 -1.65 -15.64
CA LEU A 20 -1.28 -1.50 -14.36
C LEU A 20 -2.24 -1.61 -13.17
N LYS A 21 -3.48 -1.12 -13.29
CA LYS A 21 -4.49 -1.24 -12.23
C LYS A 21 -4.91 -2.66 -11.90
N LYS A 22 -4.64 -3.62 -12.78
CA LYS A 22 -4.93 -5.04 -12.53
C LYS A 22 -3.84 -5.72 -11.69
N LEU A 23 -2.72 -5.03 -11.46
CA LEU A 23 -1.59 -5.53 -10.69
C LEU A 23 -1.62 -4.95 -9.26
N PRO A 24 -0.96 -5.61 -8.30
CA PRO A 24 -0.75 -5.03 -6.98
C PRO A 24 -0.06 -3.67 -7.07
N ASN A 25 -0.71 -2.63 -6.55
CA ASN A 25 -0.25 -1.25 -6.69
C ASN A 25 1.12 -1.01 -6.04
N THR A 26 1.41 -1.64 -4.91
CA THR A 26 2.71 -1.57 -4.22
C THR A 26 3.84 -2.11 -5.08
N ASP A 27 3.61 -3.23 -5.76
CA ASP A 27 4.61 -3.89 -6.62
C ASP A 27 4.89 -3.03 -7.84
N VAL A 28 3.83 -2.50 -8.48
CA VAL A 28 3.96 -1.59 -9.61
C VAL A 28 4.71 -0.32 -9.23
N LEU A 29 4.39 0.30 -8.09
CA LEU A 29 5.09 1.48 -7.60
C LEU A 29 6.57 1.18 -7.35
N TYR A 30 6.87 0.06 -6.69
CA TYR A 30 8.25 -0.34 -6.44
C TYR A 30 9.03 -0.59 -7.75
N SER A 31 8.42 -1.30 -8.70
CA SER A 31 9.09 -1.70 -9.94
C SER A 31 9.23 -0.58 -10.95
N LEU A 32 8.26 0.34 -11.06
CA LEU A 32 8.22 1.31 -12.15
C LEU A 32 8.64 2.72 -11.75
N LEU A 33 8.51 3.10 -10.48
CA LEU A 33 8.88 4.45 -10.06
C LEU A 33 10.39 4.66 -10.22
N GLY A 34 10.78 5.73 -10.90
CA GLY A 34 12.15 6.08 -11.22
C GLY A 34 12.72 5.37 -12.46
N VAL A 35 11.98 4.46 -13.10
CA VAL A 35 12.43 3.78 -14.32
C VAL A 35 12.29 4.68 -15.55
N ASN A 36 11.17 5.39 -15.66
CA ASN A 36 10.88 6.26 -16.78
C ASN A 36 9.93 7.40 -16.38
N LYS A 37 10.22 8.62 -16.82
CA LYS A 37 9.43 9.82 -16.48
C LYS A 37 7.94 9.71 -16.83
N ARG A 38 7.59 9.06 -17.94
CA ARG A 38 6.20 8.85 -18.35
C ARG A 38 5.51 7.88 -17.40
N LEU A 39 6.16 6.77 -17.07
CA LEU A 39 5.63 5.81 -16.11
C LEU A 39 5.50 6.42 -14.72
N ASP A 40 6.45 7.27 -14.30
CA ASP A 40 6.38 8.00 -13.04
C ASP A 40 5.10 8.84 -12.93
N THR A 41 4.76 9.57 -13.98
CA THR A 41 3.51 10.34 -14.04
C THR A 41 2.29 9.44 -13.91
N ILE A 42 2.29 8.29 -14.60
CA ILE A 42 1.18 7.32 -14.57
C ILE A 42 1.02 6.68 -13.19
N VAL A 43 2.09 6.15 -12.60
CA VAL A 43 2.01 5.40 -11.33
C VAL A 43 1.83 6.32 -10.12
N GLN A 44 2.22 7.59 -10.22
CA GLN A 44 1.95 8.59 -9.19
C GLN A 44 0.59 9.26 -9.37
N ASP A 45 -0.18 8.96 -10.43
CA ASP A 45 -1.48 9.56 -10.62
C ASP A 45 -2.43 9.20 -9.46
N SER A 46 -3.33 10.14 -9.13
CA SER A 46 -4.30 9.96 -8.05
C SER A 46 -5.18 8.74 -8.27
N ILE A 47 -5.50 8.41 -9.52
CA ILE A 47 -6.33 7.27 -9.88
C ILE A 47 -5.66 5.95 -9.46
N PHE A 48 -4.33 5.90 -9.50
CA PHE A 48 -3.52 4.73 -9.12
C PHE A 48 -3.20 4.70 -7.61
N THR A 49 -2.85 5.86 -7.04
CA THR A 49 -2.31 5.97 -5.68
C THR A 49 -3.35 6.16 -4.58
N ARG A 50 -4.60 6.51 -4.92
CA ARG A 50 -5.66 6.77 -3.93
C ARG A 50 -6.01 5.58 -3.03
N PHE A 51 -5.86 4.35 -3.55
CA PHE A 51 -6.07 3.11 -2.80
C PHE A 51 -4.78 2.32 -2.86
N LEU A 52 -4.11 2.12 -1.72
CA LEU A 52 -2.93 1.24 -1.64
C LEU A 52 -3.20 0.01 -0.78
N THR A 53 -2.61 -1.10 -1.19
CA THR A 53 -2.77 -2.40 -0.53
C THR A 53 -1.41 -2.99 -0.20
N PHE A 54 -1.08 -2.98 1.07
CA PHE A 54 0.13 -3.57 1.67
C PHE A 54 -0.23 -4.88 2.36
N MET A 55 -0.58 -5.86 1.53
CA MET A 55 -0.78 -7.22 1.97
C MET A 55 0.49 -7.97 1.62
N ALA A 56 1.22 -8.49 2.62
CA ALA A 56 2.36 -9.33 2.31
C ALA A 56 1.83 -10.55 1.53
N PRO A 57 2.44 -10.93 0.39
CA PRO A 57 2.06 -12.14 -0.29
C PRO A 57 2.21 -13.29 0.71
N SER A 58 1.10 -13.93 1.05
CA SER A 58 0.93 -14.85 2.18
C SER A 58 1.78 -16.13 2.13
N HIS A 59 2.71 -16.24 1.18
CA HIS A 59 3.52 -17.43 0.96
C HIS A 59 5.00 -17.17 0.65
N ASP A 60 5.45 -15.91 0.57
CA ASP A 60 6.83 -15.58 0.16
C ASP A 60 7.39 -14.38 0.97
N LEU A 61 7.15 -14.36 2.29
CA LEU A 61 7.72 -13.38 3.22
C LEU A 61 9.26 -13.32 3.17
N ASP A 62 9.92 -14.32 2.57
CA ASP A 62 11.37 -14.34 2.34
C ASP A 62 11.83 -13.56 1.08
N ARG A 63 10.93 -13.08 0.23
CA ARG A 63 11.30 -12.42 -1.05
C ARG A 63 11.32 -10.91 -1.02
N ILE A 64 10.59 -10.27 -0.11
CA ILE A 64 10.67 -8.83 0.05
C ILE A 64 11.86 -8.52 0.96
N THR A 65 13.03 -8.35 0.35
CA THR A 65 14.25 -8.03 1.10
C THR A 65 14.11 -6.65 1.76
N GLU A 66 14.75 -6.45 2.92
CA GLU A 66 14.75 -5.17 3.65
C GLU A 66 15.08 -3.93 2.77
N PRO A 67 15.96 -4.03 1.74
CA PRO A 67 16.17 -2.93 0.78
C PRO A 67 14.92 -2.53 -0.03
N ILE A 68 14.07 -3.50 -0.41
CA ILE A 68 12.82 -3.26 -1.15
C ILE A 68 11.87 -2.43 -0.28
N LEU A 69 11.71 -2.86 0.97
CA LEU A 69 10.89 -2.15 1.96
C LEU A 69 11.44 -0.76 2.27
N SER A 70 12.75 -0.65 2.49
CA SER A 70 13.41 0.62 2.78
C SER A 70 13.19 1.64 1.67
N ARG A 71 13.40 1.25 0.41
CA ARG A 71 13.10 2.12 -0.75
C ARG A 71 11.64 2.54 -0.77
N PHE A 72 10.73 1.60 -0.51
CA PHE A 72 9.31 1.92 -0.51
C PHE A 72 8.94 2.93 0.59
N TYR A 73 9.41 2.71 1.82
CA TYR A 73 9.14 3.58 2.96
C TYR A 73 9.77 4.96 2.83
N PHE A 74 11.04 5.03 2.45
CA PHE A 74 11.77 6.29 2.52
C PHE A 74 11.80 7.07 1.21
N GLU A 75 11.55 6.44 0.06
CA GLU A 75 11.59 7.12 -1.25
C GLU A 75 10.23 7.22 -1.94
N ILE A 76 9.41 6.17 -1.87
CA ILE A 76 8.15 6.09 -2.63
C ILE A 76 7.01 6.73 -1.85
N LEU A 77 6.78 6.25 -0.62
CA LEU A 77 5.68 6.71 0.24
C LEU A 77 5.62 8.22 0.42
N PRO A 78 6.74 8.92 0.73
CA PRO A 78 6.73 10.36 0.92
C PRO A 78 6.29 11.15 -0.33
N LYS A 79 6.47 10.58 -1.53
CA LYS A 79 6.07 11.22 -2.79
C LYS A 79 4.58 11.09 -3.08
N ILE A 80 3.92 10.07 -2.53
CA ILE A 80 2.52 9.73 -2.86
C ILE A 80 1.57 9.83 -1.67
N CYS A 81 2.07 9.99 -0.44
CA CYS A 81 1.24 9.96 0.78
C CYS A 81 0.09 10.96 0.80
N HIS A 82 0.27 12.13 0.20
CA HIS A 82 -0.77 13.15 0.07
C HIS A 82 -1.89 12.78 -0.93
N LYS A 83 -1.70 11.76 -1.76
CA LYS A 83 -2.72 11.26 -2.71
C LYS A 83 -3.47 10.05 -2.19
N ILE A 84 -2.91 9.39 -1.16
CA ILE A 84 -3.51 8.20 -0.57
C ILE A 84 -4.74 8.59 0.22
N LEU A 85 -5.84 7.94 -0.10
CA LEU A 85 -7.11 8.13 0.55
C LEU A 85 -7.54 6.91 1.36
N TRP A 86 -7.10 5.72 0.95
CA TRP A 86 -7.37 4.44 1.61
C TRP A 86 -6.14 3.56 1.67
N LEU A 87 -5.90 2.94 2.83
CA LEU A 87 -4.85 1.95 3.05
C LEU A 87 -5.46 0.61 3.49
N ASN A 88 -5.11 -0.46 2.79
CA ASN A 88 -5.27 -1.83 3.30
C ASN A 88 -3.91 -2.33 3.77
N LEU A 89 -3.74 -2.64 5.04
CA LEU A 89 -2.48 -3.06 5.63
C LEU A 89 -2.65 -4.42 6.31
N GLU A 90 -1.62 -5.25 6.26
CA GLU A 90 -1.48 -6.29 7.28
C GLU A 90 -0.95 -5.70 8.60
N SER A 91 -1.36 -6.31 9.70
CA SER A 91 -0.98 -5.91 11.06
C SER A 91 0.54 -5.77 11.22
N VAL A 92 1.33 -6.65 10.61
CA VAL A 92 2.80 -6.65 10.65
C VAL A 92 3.44 -5.46 9.94
N SER A 93 2.76 -4.85 8.97
CA SER A 93 3.26 -3.70 8.21
C SER A 93 2.75 -2.36 8.74
N MET A 94 1.76 -2.39 9.64
CA MET A 94 1.09 -1.21 10.17
C MET A 94 2.07 -0.20 10.78
N ASP A 95 2.91 -0.64 11.74
CA ASP A 95 3.84 0.27 12.43
C ASP A 95 4.81 0.92 11.45
N ARG A 96 5.34 0.13 10.50
CA ARG A 96 6.29 0.67 9.50
C ARG A 96 5.62 1.67 8.57
N ILE A 97 4.40 1.42 8.12
CA ILE A 97 3.73 2.28 7.12
C ILE A 97 3.13 3.53 7.77
N LEU A 98 2.49 3.38 8.93
CA LEU A 98 1.83 4.50 9.61
C LEU A 98 2.84 5.43 10.28
N LEU A 99 4.00 4.95 10.73
CA LEU A 99 4.99 5.81 11.41
C LEU A 99 5.92 6.57 10.44
N VAL A 100 6.07 6.11 9.20
CA VAL A 100 7.06 6.64 8.25
C VAL A 100 6.66 8.01 7.68
N THR A 101 5.37 8.31 7.55
CA THR A 101 4.92 9.57 6.96
C THR A 101 3.54 9.99 7.44
N THR A 102 3.15 11.21 7.11
CA THR A 102 1.80 11.71 7.37
C THR A 102 0.92 11.52 6.15
N TYR A 103 -0.33 11.08 6.37
CA TYR A 103 -1.30 10.86 5.30
C TYR A 103 -2.43 11.89 5.43
N PRO A 104 -2.27 13.11 4.85
CA PRO A 104 -3.18 14.22 5.12
C PRO A 104 -4.60 14.00 4.62
N ASN A 105 -4.79 13.13 3.62
CA ASN A 105 -6.07 12.86 2.97
C ASN A 105 -6.60 11.44 3.23
N LEU A 106 -5.99 10.71 4.17
CA LEU A 106 -6.41 9.37 4.51
C LEU A 106 -7.78 9.40 5.18
N TYR A 107 -8.80 8.87 4.49
CA TYR A 107 -10.15 8.74 5.03
C TYR A 107 -10.45 7.32 5.51
N GLY A 108 -9.67 6.33 5.10
CA GLY A 108 -9.95 4.95 5.42
C GLY A 108 -8.73 4.06 5.61
N LEU A 109 -8.84 3.16 6.57
CA LEU A 109 -7.79 2.21 6.92
C LEU A 109 -8.42 0.85 7.22
N ALA A 110 -7.95 -0.19 6.55
CA ALA A 110 -8.28 -1.57 6.83
C ALA A 110 -7.04 -2.30 7.35
N LEU A 111 -7.17 -2.97 8.50
CA LEU A 111 -6.14 -3.82 9.07
C LEU A 111 -6.55 -5.30 8.92
N HIS A 112 -5.67 -6.07 8.30
CA HIS A 112 -5.84 -7.49 8.05
C HIS A 112 -4.87 -8.34 8.88
N LYS A 113 -5.23 -9.62 9.06
CA LYS A 113 -4.45 -10.60 9.81
C LYS A 113 -4.06 -10.08 11.20
N LEU A 114 -5.01 -9.44 11.86
CA LEU A 114 -4.77 -8.94 13.21
C LEU A 114 -4.94 -10.09 14.20
N THR A 115 -3.86 -10.47 14.89
CA THR A 115 -3.93 -11.49 15.94
C THR A 115 -4.63 -10.92 17.18
N SER A 116 -5.27 -11.78 17.97
CA SER A 116 -5.97 -11.34 19.20
C SER A 116 -5.02 -10.67 20.21
N GLU A 117 -3.76 -11.07 20.25
CA GLU A 117 -2.72 -10.42 21.06
C GLU A 117 -2.42 -9.02 20.54
N ARG A 118 -2.19 -8.86 19.23
CA ARG A 118 -1.90 -7.54 18.65
C ARG A 118 -3.12 -6.61 18.70
N ALA A 119 -4.32 -7.16 18.56
CA ALA A 119 -5.56 -6.43 18.79
C ALA A 119 -5.64 -5.94 20.24
N ARG A 120 -5.37 -6.82 21.21
CA ARG A 120 -5.31 -6.44 22.62
C ARG A 120 -4.30 -5.32 22.83
N ASP A 121 -3.06 -5.47 22.37
CA ASP A 121 -2.03 -4.44 22.50
C ASP A 121 -2.46 -3.10 21.92
N LEU A 122 -3.03 -3.10 20.70
CA LEU A 122 -3.59 -1.92 20.03
C LEU A 122 -4.67 -1.21 20.85
N PHE A 123 -5.43 -1.95 21.67
CA PHE A 123 -6.54 -1.42 22.47
C PHE A 123 -6.19 -1.21 23.95
N THR A 124 -5.12 -1.82 24.48
CA THR A 124 -4.79 -1.78 25.93
C THR A 124 -3.55 -0.98 26.28
N GLU A 125 -2.46 -1.06 25.51
CA GLU A 125 -1.17 -0.46 25.90
C GLU A 125 -0.47 0.36 24.80
N PHE A 126 -0.79 0.11 23.53
CA PHE A 126 -0.23 0.84 22.41
C PHE A 126 -1.17 1.98 21.98
N ASP A 127 -0.82 3.18 22.42
CA ASP A 127 -0.88 4.35 21.56
C ASP A 127 -2.24 4.72 20.94
N LEU A 128 -3.30 4.64 21.75
CA LEU A 128 -4.56 5.31 21.42
C LEU A 128 -4.31 6.75 20.98
N LYS A 129 -3.27 7.47 21.47
CA LYS A 129 -2.94 8.82 20.98
C LYS A 129 -2.41 8.86 19.55
N GLN A 130 -1.49 7.99 19.14
CA GLN A 130 -1.03 7.97 17.74
C GLN A 130 -2.11 7.43 16.80
N ILE A 131 -2.84 6.40 17.23
CA ILE A 131 -4.02 5.90 16.53
C ILE A 131 -5.06 7.03 16.43
N PHE A 132 -5.49 7.67 17.52
CA PHE A 132 -6.41 8.82 17.50
C PHE A 132 -5.90 10.00 16.65
N PHE A 133 -4.59 10.27 16.62
CA PHE A 133 -4.02 11.30 15.75
C PHE A 133 -4.27 11.00 14.26
N PHE A 134 -4.25 9.72 13.88
CA PHE A 134 -4.70 9.29 12.56
C PHE A 134 -6.23 9.24 12.45
N PHE A 135 -6.95 8.84 13.50
CA PHE A 135 -8.39 8.60 13.47
C PHE A 135 -9.24 9.87 13.50
N ASP A 136 -8.72 10.99 13.99
CA ASP A 136 -9.41 12.29 13.87
C ASP A 136 -9.72 12.64 12.40
N LYS A 137 -9.01 12.03 11.44
CA LYS A 137 -9.22 12.19 10.00
C LYS A 137 -9.77 10.96 9.30
N ILE A 138 -9.67 9.78 9.89
CA ILE A 138 -10.16 8.53 9.30
C ILE A 138 -11.65 8.41 9.59
N LEU A 139 -12.45 8.49 8.53
CA LEU A 139 -13.90 8.30 8.60
C LEU A 139 -14.28 6.82 8.77
N LEU A 140 -13.47 5.90 8.24
CA LEU A 140 -13.77 4.47 8.25
C LEU A 140 -12.54 3.63 8.64
N PHE A 141 -12.65 2.92 9.76
CA PHE A 141 -11.65 1.97 10.22
C PHE A 141 -12.23 0.55 10.24
N LEU A 142 -11.60 -0.37 9.50
CA LEU A 142 -12.00 -1.77 9.41
C LEU A 142 -10.93 -2.66 10.00
N ILE A 143 -11.33 -3.59 10.86
CA ILE A 143 -10.44 -4.61 11.42
C ILE A 143 -10.94 -5.98 11.00
N PHE A 144 -10.05 -6.77 10.43
CA PHE A 144 -10.27 -8.17 10.10
C PHE A 144 -9.38 -9.03 11.00
N ILE A 145 -10.01 -9.70 11.97
CA ILE A 145 -9.35 -10.60 12.92
C ILE A 145 -9.36 -12.00 12.31
N ASP A 146 -8.18 -12.61 12.21
CA ASP A 146 -8.08 -14.03 11.86
C ASP A 146 -8.32 -14.84 13.15
N GLU A 147 -9.55 -15.29 13.35
CA GLU A 147 -9.83 -16.27 14.39
C GLU A 147 -9.39 -17.65 13.89
N TYR A 148 -8.24 -18.11 14.37
CA TYR A 148 -7.93 -19.54 14.35
C TYR A 148 -8.91 -20.25 15.29
N VAL A 149 -9.94 -20.88 14.73
CA VAL A 149 -10.68 -21.92 15.41
C VAL A 149 -9.72 -23.11 15.54
N PHE A 150 -9.13 -23.28 16.72
CA PHE A 150 -8.49 -24.54 17.08
C PHE A 150 -9.58 -25.61 17.20
N GLU A 151 -9.52 -26.63 16.34
CA GLU A 151 -10.15 -27.95 16.59
C GLU A 151 -9.31 -28.76 17.59
#